data_AF-A0A392PK63-F1
#
_entry.id   AF-A0A392PK63-F1
#
_cell.length_a   1.000
_cell.length_b   1.000
_cell.length_c   1.000
_cell.angle_alpha   90.00
_cell.angle_beta   90.00
_cell.angle_gamma   90.00
#
_symmetry.space_group_name_H-M   'P 1'
#
loop_
_entity.id
_entity.type
_entity.pdbx_description
1 polymer ?
#
loop_
_entity_poly.entity_id
_entity_poly.type
_entity_poly.pdbx_seq_one_letter_code
_entity_poly.pdbx_strand_id
1 'polypeptide(L)'
;MSITHCTEPQSYEEASKNEQWVAAMKTELEALAKNCTWEIVELPPHTKPIGCRWVYKIKHKADGTIERYKARLVAKGYNQVEGVDYFETFSPVAKLTTVRALLAIASIKHWHLHQLDVNNAFLHGDLQEDVYMKIPDGVSQNKPNLVCKLKKSLYGLKQTSRKWYEKLTALLIKEGKLHG
;
A
#
# COMPACT_ATOMS: atom_id res chain seq x y z
N MET A 1 28.44 -11.26 23.34
CA MET A 1 27.09 -11.64 22.87
C MET A 1 27.01 -11.28 21.40
N SER A 2 26.95 -12.27 20.52
CA SER A 2 26.88 -12.03 19.08
C SER A 2 25.53 -11.40 18.73
N ILE A 3 25.54 -10.15 18.27
CA ILE A 3 24.37 -9.54 17.63
C ILE A 3 24.18 -10.32 16.33
N THR A 4 23.24 -11.26 16.30
CA THR A 4 22.85 -11.92 15.05
C THR A 4 22.27 -10.84 14.15
N HIS A 5 23.08 -10.36 13.22
CA HIS A 5 22.69 -9.30 12.29
C HIS A 5 21.61 -9.87 11.37
N CYS A 6 20.34 -9.75 11.77
CA CYS A 6 19.22 -10.18 10.95
C CYS A 6 19.13 -9.24 9.74
N THR A 7 19.55 -9.74 8.59
CA THR A 7 19.54 -8.98 7.34
C THR A 7 18.17 -9.00 6.69
N GLU A 8 17.78 -7.87 6.11
CA GLU A 8 16.56 -7.77 5.30
C GLU A 8 16.81 -8.47 3.95
N PRO A 9 16.00 -9.48 3.59
CA PRO A 9 16.16 -10.20 2.33
C PRO A 9 15.89 -9.25 1.16
N GLN A 10 16.58 -9.51 0.05
CA GLN A 10 16.44 -8.69 -1.16
C GLN A 10 15.50 -9.33 -2.19
N SER A 11 15.23 -10.63 -2.05
CA SER A 11 14.40 -11.40 -2.97
C SER A 11 13.38 -12.30 -2.25
N TYR A 12 12.38 -12.76 -3.00
CA TYR A 12 11.39 -13.70 -2.49
C TYR A 12 12.04 -15.04 -2.11
N GLU A 13 12.99 -15.53 -2.90
CA GLU A 13 13.67 -16.81 -2.69
C GLU A 13 14.53 -16.83 -1.42
N GLU A 14 15.07 -15.68 -1.02
CA GLU A 14 15.76 -15.52 0.26
C GLU A 14 14.75 -15.48 1.42
N ALA A 15 13.69 -14.68 1.26
CA ALA A 15 12.66 -14.52 2.28
C ALA A 15 11.87 -15.81 2.54
N SER A 16 11.61 -16.61 1.51
CA SER A 16 10.83 -17.85 1.59
C SER A 16 11.51 -18.96 2.40
N LYS A 17 12.81 -18.82 2.68
CA LYS A 17 13.58 -19.76 3.52
C LYS A 17 13.41 -19.51 5.02
N ASN A 18 12.84 -18.36 5.41
CA ASN A 18 12.66 -17.99 6.80
C ASN A 18 11.17 -17.87 7.13
N GLU A 19 10.73 -18.65 8.12
CA GLU A 19 9.32 -18.73 8.53
C GLU A 19 8.73 -17.37 8.95
N GLN A 20 9.52 -16.48 9.54
CA GLN A 20 9.06 -15.16 9.99
C GLN A 20 8.72 -14.26 8.81
N TRP A 21 9.50 -14.34 7.73
CA TRP A 21 9.21 -13.62 6.48
C TRP A 21 8.04 -14.24 5.73
N VAL A 22 7.93 -15.57 5.70
CA VAL A 22 6.77 -16.27 5.13
C VAL A 22 5.48 -15.87 5.83
N ALA A 23 5.47 -15.83 7.16
CA ALA A 23 4.31 -15.38 7.94
C ALA A 23 3.93 -13.92 7.63
N ALA A 24 4.93 -13.03 7.50
CA ALA A 24 4.70 -11.64 7.13
C ALA A 24 4.13 -11.50 5.71
N MET A 25 4.63 -12.28 4.73
CA MET A 25 4.10 -12.29 3.36
C MET A 25 2.67 -12.81 3.31
N LYS A 26 2.37 -13.88 4.06
CA LYS A 26 1.02 -14.44 4.16
C LYS A 26 0.03 -13.42 4.72
N THR A 27 0.42 -12.72 5.79
CA THR A 27 -0.41 -11.66 6.40
C THR A 27 -0.74 -10.55 5.40
N GLU A 28 0.24 -10.14 4.58
CA GLU A 28 0.03 -9.13 3.54
C GLU A 28 -0.91 -9.65 2.44
N LEU A 29 -0.71 -10.88 1.96
CA LEU A 29 -1.60 -11.50 0.95
C LEU A 29 -3.03 -11.64 1.45
N GLU A 30 -3.23 -12.02 2.71
CA GLU A 30 -4.54 -12.09 3.36
C GLU A 30 -5.21 -10.71 3.43
N ALA A 31 -4.45 -9.67 3.78
CA ALA A 31 -4.97 -8.30 3.78
C ALA A 31 -5.37 -7.83 2.37
N LEU A 32 -4.61 -8.18 1.34
CA LEU A 32 -4.92 -7.88 -0.06
C LEU A 32 -6.16 -8.65 -0.54
N ALA A 33 -6.29 -9.91 -0.17
CA ALA A 33 -7.46 -10.73 -0.48
C ALA A 33 -8.72 -10.19 0.20
N LYS A 34 -8.64 -9.84 1.49
CA LYS A 34 -9.76 -9.27 2.26
C LYS A 34 -10.26 -7.94 1.68
N ASN A 35 -9.36 -7.14 1.12
CA ASN A 35 -9.71 -5.88 0.47
C ASN A 35 -10.16 -6.04 -0.99
N CYS A 36 -10.20 -7.27 -1.51
CA CYS A 36 -10.47 -7.58 -2.91
C CYS A 36 -9.58 -6.75 -3.85
N THR A 37 -8.30 -6.61 -3.52
CA THR A 37 -7.37 -5.69 -4.21
C THR A 37 -7.26 -6.00 -5.70
N TRP A 38 -7.34 -7.27 -6.08
CA TRP A 38 -7.29 -7.70 -7.47
C TRP A 38 -8.20 -8.88 -7.75
N GLU A 39 -8.44 -9.13 -9.03
CA GLU A 39 -8.99 -10.38 -9.54
C GLU A 39 -8.02 -11.02 -10.53
N ILE A 40 -8.03 -12.34 -10.62
CA ILE A 40 -7.20 -13.07 -11.58
C ILE A 40 -7.97 -13.21 -12.88
N VAL A 41 -7.42 -12.69 -13.96
CA VAL A 41 -8.02 -12.69 -15.31
C VAL A 41 -6.99 -13.09 -16.36
N GLU A 42 -7.46 -13.49 -17.53
CA GLU A 42 -6.59 -13.64 -18.70
C GLU A 42 -6.12 -12.25 -19.17
N LEU A 43 -4.84 -12.15 -19.53
CA LEU A 43 -4.28 -10.89 -20.01
C LEU A 43 -4.98 -10.48 -21.32
N PRO A 44 -5.62 -9.29 -21.38
CA PRO A 44 -6.24 -8.83 -22.61
C PRO A 44 -5.20 -8.61 -23.72
N PRO A 45 -5.60 -8.77 -24.99
CA PRO A 45 -4.70 -8.51 -26.11
C PRO A 45 -4.22 -7.05 -26.08
N HIS A 46 -3.00 -6.84 -26.57
CA HIS A 46 -2.35 -5.52 -26.64
C HIS A 46 -2.10 -4.81 -25.31
N THR A 47 -2.25 -5.49 -24.18
CA THR A 47 -2.01 -4.92 -22.85
C THR A 47 -0.73 -5.48 -22.25
N LYS A 48 0.07 -4.63 -21.61
CA LYS A 48 1.33 -5.05 -20.96
C LYS A 48 1.17 -4.99 -19.45
N PRO A 49 1.25 -6.13 -18.72
CA PRO A 49 1.12 -6.11 -17.28
C PRO A 49 2.36 -5.50 -16.62
N ILE A 50 2.15 -4.66 -15.62
CA ILE A 50 3.22 -4.15 -14.77
C ILE A 50 3.75 -5.26 -13.86
N GLY A 51 5.02 -5.20 -13.50
CA GLY A 51 5.58 -6.13 -12.52
C GLY A 51 5.22 -5.74 -11.09
N CYS A 52 5.51 -6.62 -10.15
CA CYS A 52 5.50 -6.34 -8.73
C CYS A 52 6.83 -6.79 -8.09
N ARG A 53 7.04 -6.42 -6.83
CA ARG A 53 8.12 -6.93 -5.99
C ARG A 53 7.70 -6.95 -4.54
N TRP A 54 8.32 -7.83 -3.78
CA TRP A 54 8.28 -7.77 -2.33
C TRP A 54 9.27 -6.73 -1.80
N VAL A 55 8.87 -6.06 -0.72
CA VAL A 55 9.70 -5.15 0.07
C VAL A 55 9.66 -5.61 1.52
N TYR A 56 10.83 -5.89 2.07
CA TYR A 56 11.00 -6.44 3.41
C TYR A 56 11.59 -5.38 4.34
N LYS A 57 11.08 -5.32 5.57
CA LYS A 57 11.57 -4.42 6.60
C LYS A 57 11.48 -5.06 7.97
N ILE A 58 12.55 -4.98 8.74
CA ILE A 58 12.52 -5.32 10.16
C ILE A 58 12.15 -4.07 10.95
N LYS A 59 11.16 -4.20 11.84
CA LYS A 59 10.81 -3.16 12.80
C LYS A 59 11.43 -3.51 14.14
N HIS A 60 12.10 -2.51 14.72
CA HIS A 60 12.76 -2.63 16.01
C HIS A 60 12.00 -1.81 17.05
N LYS A 61 12.01 -2.30 18.29
CA LYS A 61 11.55 -1.56 19.46
C LYS A 61 12.59 -0.50 19.83
N ALA A 62 12.23 0.39 20.76
CA ALA A 62 13.12 1.42 21.29
C ALA A 62 14.38 0.84 21.96
N ASP A 63 14.29 -0.38 22.50
CA ASP A 63 15.40 -1.13 23.10
C ASP A 63 16.31 -1.83 22.05
N GLY A 64 16.02 -1.69 20.76
CA GLY A 64 16.77 -2.31 19.66
C GLY A 64 16.37 -3.75 19.33
N THR A 65 15.54 -4.40 20.14
CA THR A 65 15.04 -5.75 19.85
C THR A 65 14.06 -5.76 18.69
N ILE A 66 13.94 -6.90 18.01
CA ILE A 66 13.00 -7.03 16.88
C ILE A 66 11.57 -6.98 17.42
N GLU A 67 10.80 -6.00 16.94
CA GLU A 67 9.37 -5.87 17.19
C GLU A 67 8.59 -6.78 16.26
N ARG A 68 8.82 -6.68 14.95
CA ARG A 68 8.14 -7.48 13.93
C ARG A 68 8.85 -7.48 12.58
N TYR A 69 8.57 -8.52 11.83
CA TYR A 69 8.88 -8.63 10.40
C TYR A 69 7.75 -8.04 9.58
N LYS A 70 8.09 -7.23 8.57
CA LYS A 70 7.12 -6.57 7.71
C LYS A 70 7.44 -6.84 6.24
N ALA A 71 6.57 -7.55 5.56
CA ALA A 71 6.60 -7.71 4.12
C ALA A 71 5.49 -6.86 3.49
N ARG A 72 5.76 -6.25 2.34
CA ARG A 72 4.77 -5.53 1.54
C ARG A 72 4.90 -5.91 0.08
N LEU A 73 3.77 -6.10 -0.57
CA LEU A 73 3.74 -6.28 -2.01
C LEU A 73 3.57 -4.93 -2.70
N VAL A 74 4.50 -4.59 -3.57
CA VAL A 74 4.59 -3.27 -4.21
C VAL A 74 4.54 -3.44 -5.73
N ALA A 75 3.65 -2.71 -6.38
CA ALA A 75 3.60 -2.60 -7.83
C ALA A 75 4.80 -1.82 -8.35
N LYS A 76 5.36 -2.23 -9.49
CA LYS A 76 6.43 -1.52 -10.20
C LYS A 76 5.82 -0.38 -11.03
N GLY A 77 5.22 0.60 -10.37
CA GLY A 77 4.47 1.68 -11.04
C GLY A 77 5.33 2.63 -11.89
N TYR A 78 6.66 2.56 -11.78
CA TYR A 78 7.55 3.24 -12.74
C TYR A 78 7.41 2.72 -14.17
N ASN A 79 6.83 1.52 -14.36
CA ASN A 79 6.50 0.98 -15.68
C ASN A 79 5.12 1.44 -16.20
N GLN A 80 4.38 2.26 -15.45
CA GLN A 80 3.07 2.76 -15.88
C GLN A 80 3.18 3.87 -16.93
N VAL A 81 2.27 3.85 -17.90
CA VAL A 81 2.14 4.82 -18.99
C VAL A 81 1.01 5.81 -18.69
N GLU A 82 1.32 7.10 -18.79
CA GLU A 82 0.34 8.18 -18.67
C GLU A 82 -0.66 8.15 -19.82
N GLY A 83 -1.94 8.40 -19.54
CA GLY A 83 -3.03 8.29 -20.51
C GLY A 83 -3.52 6.87 -20.78
N VAL A 84 -2.86 5.85 -20.19
CA VAL A 84 -3.27 4.44 -20.26
C VAL A 84 -3.51 3.89 -18.86
N ASP A 85 -2.46 3.83 -18.04
CA ASP A 85 -2.50 3.23 -16.69
C ASP A 85 -2.90 4.23 -15.60
N TYR A 86 -2.78 5.53 -15.90
CA TYR A 86 -3.19 6.63 -15.03
C TYR A 86 -3.38 7.91 -15.85
N PHE A 87 -4.27 8.79 -15.39
CA PHE A 87 -4.49 10.11 -15.98
C PHE A 87 -4.01 11.23 -15.07
N GLU A 88 -4.11 11.06 -13.75
CA GLU A 88 -3.69 12.07 -12.79
C GLU A 88 -3.06 11.46 -11.54
N THR A 89 -2.03 12.12 -11.01
CA THR A 89 -1.24 11.61 -9.87
C THR A 89 -1.16 12.60 -8.71
N PHE A 90 -1.52 13.87 -8.94
CA PHE A 90 -1.42 14.91 -7.93
C PHE A 90 -2.34 14.63 -6.74
N SER A 91 -1.76 14.65 -5.53
CA SER A 91 -2.49 14.57 -4.26
C SER A 91 -2.11 15.78 -3.42
N PRO A 92 -3.08 16.52 -2.87
CA PRO A 92 -2.79 17.59 -1.93
C PRO A 92 -2.06 17.06 -0.69
N VAL A 93 -0.99 17.74 -0.27
CA VAL A 93 -0.26 17.42 0.96
C VAL A 93 -0.28 18.66 1.86
N ALA A 94 -0.69 18.48 3.11
CA ALA A 94 -0.69 19.55 4.09
C ALA A 94 0.74 20.04 4.35
N LYS A 95 0.95 21.35 4.29
CA LYS A 95 2.25 21.94 4.64
C LYS A 95 2.45 21.87 6.14
N LEU A 96 3.69 21.58 6.56
CA LEU A 96 4.03 21.50 7.98
C LEU A 96 3.79 22.83 8.71
N THR A 97 3.92 23.96 8.02
CA THR A 97 3.58 25.29 8.55
C THR A 97 2.10 25.39 8.93
N THR A 98 1.20 24.90 8.08
CA THR A 98 -0.24 24.85 8.35
C THR A 98 -0.55 23.93 9.53
N VAL A 99 0.07 22.74 9.58
CA VAL A 99 -0.10 21.80 10.71
C VAL A 99 0.35 22.43 12.02
N ARG A 100 1.53 23.07 12.05
CA ARG A 100 2.03 23.76 13.24
C ARG A 100 1.13 24.91 13.68
N ALA A 101 0.62 25.71 12.74
CA ALA A 101 -0.32 26.78 13.04
C ALA A 101 -1.62 26.24 13.67
N LEU A 102 -2.18 25.16 13.13
CA LEU A 102 -3.35 24.49 13.69
C LEU A 102 -3.10 23.99 15.12
N LEU A 103 -1.94 23.37 15.36
CA LEU A 103 -1.56 22.90 16.70
C LEU A 103 -1.40 24.06 17.69
N ALA A 104 -0.81 25.18 17.28
CA ALA A 104 -0.68 26.37 18.12
C ALA A 104 -2.05 26.94 18.50
N ILE A 105 -2.99 27.01 17.55
CA ILE A 105 -4.37 27.44 17.81
C ILE A 105 -5.07 26.48 18.76
N ALA A 106 -4.97 25.16 18.50
CA ALA A 106 -5.57 24.14 19.36
C ALA A 106 -5.04 24.24 20.81
N SER A 107 -3.73 24.49 20.98
CA SER A 107 -3.12 24.74 22.29
C SER A 107 -3.70 25.98 22.98
N ILE A 108 -3.78 27.12 22.29
CA ILE A 108 -4.33 28.37 22.84
C ILE A 108 -5.82 28.22 23.20
N LYS A 109 -6.57 27.46 22.40
CA LYS A 109 -8.01 27.25 22.57
C LYS A 109 -8.35 26.06 23.45
N HIS A 110 -7.36 25.37 24.02
CA HIS A 110 -7.53 24.15 24.81
C HIS A 110 -8.37 23.08 24.09
N TRP A 111 -8.19 22.94 22.77
CA TRP A 111 -8.88 21.92 21.99
C TRP A 111 -8.23 20.55 22.19
N HIS A 112 -9.06 19.53 22.36
CA HIS A 112 -8.61 18.14 22.36
C HIS A 112 -8.24 17.71 20.94
N LEU A 113 -7.03 17.17 20.79
CA LEU A 113 -6.54 16.65 19.53
C LEU A 113 -6.54 15.12 19.55
N HIS A 114 -7.10 14.54 18.49
CA HIS A 114 -7.03 13.10 18.24
C HIS A 114 -6.19 12.86 16.99
N GLN A 115 -5.25 11.91 17.08
CA GLN A 115 -4.45 11.46 15.95
C GLN A 115 -4.91 10.04 15.58
N LEU A 116 -5.11 9.81 14.28
CA LEU A 116 -5.49 8.52 13.74
C LEU A 116 -4.49 8.11 12.65
N ASP A 117 -3.91 6.92 12.80
CA ASP A 117 -3.05 6.30 11.80
C ASP A 117 -3.81 5.17 11.11
N VAL A 118 -4.04 5.30 9.80
CA VAL A 118 -4.81 4.32 9.02
C VAL A 118 -3.87 3.25 8.50
N ASN A 119 -4.00 2.05 9.03
CA ASN A 119 -3.31 0.88 8.48
C ASN A 119 -3.74 0.64 7.03
N ASN A 120 -2.77 0.45 6.14
CA ASN A 120 -3.00 0.14 4.72
C ASN A 120 -3.87 1.16 3.98
N ALA A 121 -3.79 2.45 4.34
CA ALA A 121 -4.52 3.55 3.69
C ALA A 121 -4.56 3.46 2.15
N PHE A 122 -3.42 3.12 1.55
CA PHE A 122 -3.26 2.99 0.11
C PHE A 122 -4.03 1.84 -0.54
N LEU A 123 -4.49 0.83 0.22
CA LEU A 123 -5.29 -0.28 -0.31
C LEU A 123 -6.80 0.04 -0.35
N HIS A 124 -7.21 1.18 0.21
CA HIS A 124 -8.62 1.58 0.26
C HIS A 124 -9.07 2.45 -0.91
N GLY A 125 -8.12 2.99 -1.69
CA GLY A 125 -8.42 3.76 -2.90
C GLY A 125 -8.99 2.86 -3.99
N ASP A 126 -10.16 3.21 -4.51
CA ASP A 126 -10.74 2.54 -5.66
C ASP A 126 -9.98 2.92 -6.93
N LEU A 127 -9.63 1.93 -7.77
CA LEU A 127 -9.00 2.18 -9.06
C LEU A 127 -10.09 2.22 -10.13
N GLN A 128 -10.10 3.28 -10.92
CA GLN A 128 -11.03 3.41 -12.05
C GLN A 128 -10.37 2.95 -13.35
N GLU A 129 -9.05 3.00 -13.40
CA GLU A 129 -8.23 2.63 -14.53
C GLU A 129 -7.96 1.12 -14.54
N ASP A 130 -7.93 0.51 -15.73
CA ASP A 130 -7.63 -0.91 -15.90
C ASP A 130 -6.12 -1.15 -15.82
N VAL A 131 -5.61 -1.38 -14.60
CA VAL A 131 -4.20 -1.70 -14.37
C VAL A 131 -4.02 -3.20 -14.17
N TYR A 132 -3.19 -3.80 -15.03
CA TYR A 132 -2.86 -5.23 -14.97
C TYR A 132 -1.47 -5.42 -14.37
N MET A 133 -1.36 -6.30 -13.40
CA MET A 133 -0.13 -6.64 -12.70
C MET A 133 0.18 -8.13 -12.88
N LYS A 134 1.47 -8.48 -13.02
CA LYS A 134 1.89 -9.88 -12.99
C LYS A 134 1.51 -10.52 -11.66
N ILE A 135 1.19 -11.81 -11.68
CA ILE A 135 0.93 -12.58 -10.46
C ILE A 135 2.20 -12.53 -9.59
N PRO A 136 2.08 -12.14 -8.30
CA PRO A 136 3.23 -12.04 -7.42
C PRO A 136 3.72 -13.43 -6.97
N ASP A 137 5.01 -13.52 -6.68
CA ASP A 137 5.60 -14.72 -6.08
C ASP A 137 4.91 -15.04 -4.75
N GLY A 138 4.56 -16.31 -4.57
CA GLY A 138 3.77 -16.80 -3.42
C GLY A 138 2.27 -16.94 -3.69
N VAL A 139 1.77 -16.54 -4.87
CA VAL A 139 0.40 -16.81 -5.31
C VAL A 139 0.40 -17.90 -6.38
N SER A 140 -0.39 -18.96 -6.19
CA SER A 140 -0.46 -20.08 -7.12
C SER A 140 -1.05 -19.68 -8.47
N GLN A 141 -0.35 -20.03 -9.56
CA GLN A 141 -0.81 -19.81 -10.93
C GLN A 141 -1.27 -21.13 -11.55
N ASN A 142 -2.56 -21.25 -11.85
CA ASN A 142 -3.15 -22.48 -12.39
C ASN A 142 -3.10 -22.57 -13.93
N LYS A 143 -2.88 -21.45 -14.62
CA LYS A 143 -2.81 -21.40 -16.09
C LYS A 143 -1.75 -20.41 -16.56
N PRO A 144 -1.09 -20.67 -17.70
CA PRO A 144 -0.25 -19.66 -18.35
C PRO A 144 -1.09 -18.44 -18.74
N ASN A 145 -0.45 -17.27 -18.79
CA ASN A 145 -1.04 -15.99 -19.22
C ASN A 145 -2.12 -15.34 -18.32
N LEU A 146 -2.24 -15.80 -17.06
CA LEU A 146 -3.08 -15.13 -16.06
C LEU A 146 -2.34 -13.93 -15.43
N VAL A 147 -3.09 -12.87 -15.15
CA VAL A 147 -2.62 -11.63 -14.52
C VAL A 147 -3.60 -11.15 -13.46
N CYS A 148 -3.13 -10.30 -12.55
CA CYS A 148 -3.96 -9.61 -11.56
C CYS A 148 -4.50 -8.31 -12.16
N LYS A 149 -5.81 -8.21 -12.37
CA LYS A 149 -6.46 -6.93 -12.64
C LYS A 149 -6.70 -6.21 -11.31
N LEU A 150 -6.05 -5.07 -11.09
CA LEU A 150 -6.14 -4.31 -9.85
C LEU A 150 -7.49 -3.58 -9.77
N LYS A 151 -8.25 -3.84 -8.71
CA LYS A 151 -9.51 -3.12 -8.38
C LYS A 151 -9.27 -1.98 -7.39
N LYS A 152 -8.22 -2.11 -6.58
CA LYS A 152 -7.80 -1.11 -5.60
C LYS A 152 -6.40 -0.62 -5.91
N SER A 153 -6.10 0.60 -5.47
CA SER A 153 -4.73 1.09 -5.53
C SER A 153 -3.80 0.21 -4.69
N LEU A 154 -2.60 -0.02 -5.20
CA LEU A 154 -1.54 -0.77 -4.52
C LEU A 154 -0.36 0.15 -4.25
N TYR A 155 0.48 -0.21 -3.27
CA TYR A 155 1.75 0.48 -3.07
C TYR A 155 2.55 0.56 -4.37
N GLY A 156 3.17 1.70 -4.64
CA GLY A 156 4.07 1.88 -5.77
C GLY A 156 3.40 2.26 -7.09
N LEU A 157 2.06 2.26 -7.21
CA LEU A 157 1.39 2.92 -8.34
C LEU A 157 1.50 4.44 -8.20
N LYS A 158 1.56 5.14 -9.33
CA LYS A 158 1.74 6.60 -9.36
C LYS A 158 0.54 7.37 -8.79
N GLN A 159 -0.68 6.85 -8.95
CA GLN A 159 -1.92 7.50 -8.53
C GLN A 159 -2.37 7.16 -7.10
N THR A 160 -1.66 6.27 -6.40
CA THR A 160 -2.11 5.69 -5.12
C THR A 160 -2.39 6.73 -4.04
N SER A 161 -1.53 7.75 -3.89
CA SER A 161 -1.72 8.81 -2.91
C SER A 161 -2.99 9.61 -3.15
N ARG A 162 -3.29 9.90 -4.44
CA ARG A 162 -4.47 10.64 -4.85
C ARG A 162 -5.75 9.85 -4.59
N LYS A 163 -5.80 8.58 -4.98
CA LYS A 163 -6.99 7.74 -4.76
C LYS A 163 -7.33 7.59 -3.27
N TRP A 164 -6.31 7.53 -2.40
CA TRP A 164 -6.52 7.60 -0.96
C TRP A 164 -7.11 8.95 -0.52
N TYR A 165 -6.56 10.07 -0.96
CA TYR A 165 -7.06 11.40 -0.64
C TYR A 165 -8.54 11.58 -1.06
N GLU A 166 -8.89 11.16 -2.28
CA GLU A 166 -10.28 11.21 -2.78
C GLU A 166 -11.21 10.39 -1.90
N LYS A 167 -10.81 9.16 -1.55
CA LYS A 167 -11.61 8.27 -0.69
C LYS A 167 -11.82 8.86 0.70
N LEU A 168 -10.75 9.34 1.33
CA LEU A 168 -10.80 9.94 2.67
C LEU A 168 -11.65 11.20 2.68
N THR A 169 -11.48 12.07 1.68
CA THR A 169 -12.26 13.32 1.54
C THR A 169 -13.74 13.02 1.39
N ALA A 170 -14.11 12.06 0.52
CA ALA A 170 -15.50 11.66 0.34
C ALA A 170 -16.13 11.12 1.64
N LEU A 171 -15.39 10.29 2.40
CA LEU A 171 -15.83 9.79 3.70
C LEU A 171 -16.04 10.92 4.72
N LEU A 172 -15.06 11.82 4.86
CA LEU A 172 -15.14 12.92 5.81
C LEU A 172 -16.28 13.89 5.48
N ILE A 173 -16.51 14.20 4.20
CA ILE A 173 -17.63 15.05 3.78
C ILE A 173 -18.97 14.38 4.10
N LYS A 174 -19.07 13.07 3.87
CA LYS A 174 -20.30 12.31 4.16
C LYS A 174 -20.62 12.34 5.66
N GLU A 175 -19.65 12.02 6.51
CA GLU A 175 -19.83 12.01 7.96
C GLU A 175 -20.04 13.41 8.55
N GLY A 176 -19.35 14.42 8.01
CA GLY A 176 -19.49 15.82 8.41
C GLY A 176 -20.86 16.42 8.07
N LYS A 177 -21.50 15.97 6.98
CA LYS A 177 -22.88 16.37 6.63
C LYS A 177 -23.96 15.69 7.50
N LEU A 178 -23.64 14.57 8.16
CA LEU A 178 -24.58 13.86 9.03
C LEU A 178 -24.66 14.45 10.45
N HIS A 179 -23.72 15.32 10.82
CA HIS A 179 -23.63 15.96 12.14
C HIS A 179 -23.83 17.49 12.08
N GLY A 180 -24.30 18.02 10.94
CA GLY A 180 -24.55 19.44 10.72
C GLY A 180 -26.03 19.78 10.70
#